data_AF-A0A179HP40-F1
#
_entry.id   AF-A0A179HP40-F1
#
_cell.length_a   1.000
_cell.length_b   1.000
_cell.length_c   1.000
_cell.angle_alpha   90.00
_cell.angle_beta   90.00
_cell.angle_gamma   90.00
#
_symmetry.space_group_name_H-M   'P 1'
#
loop_
_entity.id
_entity.type
_entity.pdbx_description
1 polymer ?
#
loop_
_entity_poly.entity_id
_entity_poly.type
_entity_poly.pdbx_seq_one_letter_code
_entity_poly.pdbx_strand_id
1 'polypeptide(L)'
;MLPLSYLGCVNIGVRLVREQFPDAQLYEVQGAAPNNAAVMRVTEITHLHLVFQAEEGRGTAFITTAGSWGEFGPVYYVGQPWLEDVVIPWPIDMDASEADKLLRAEYHGPYDSMLLRHPLYPGDDEPYYIFHMVDIGFVFVGVNSKKVFRPAQDLAEKMAIPTSVAKKD
;
A
#
# COMPACT_ATOMS: atom_id res chain seq x y z
N MET A 1 -6.94 21.88 -15.49
CA MET A 1 -6.94 21.22 -14.17
C MET A 1 -6.20 19.90 -14.36
N LEU A 2 -5.05 19.71 -13.73
CA LEU A 2 -4.37 18.40 -13.80
C LEU A 2 -5.23 17.39 -13.02
N PRO A 3 -5.39 16.15 -13.51
CA PRO A 3 -6.11 15.13 -12.74
C PRO A 3 -5.42 14.93 -11.39
N LEU A 4 -6.22 14.80 -10.33
CA LEU A 4 -5.77 14.55 -8.97
C LEU A 4 -4.92 13.27 -8.92
N SER A 5 -3.70 13.34 -8.40
CA SER A 5 -2.83 12.16 -8.25
C SER A 5 -3.34 11.22 -7.15
N TYR A 6 -2.74 10.02 -7.05
CA TYR A 6 -3.03 9.10 -5.96
C TYR A 6 -2.76 9.73 -4.60
N LEU A 7 -1.54 10.28 -4.40
CA LEU A 7 -1.22 10.97 -3.14
C LEU A 7 -2.11 12.21 -2.92
N GLY A 8 -2.52 12.90 -3.99
CA GLY A 8 -3.48 13.99 -3.90
C GLY A 8 -4.81 13.53 -3.30
N CYS A 9 -5.34 12.39 -3.75
CA CYS A 9 -6.55 11.79 -3.22
C CYS A 9 -6.38 11.33 -1.76
N VAL A 10 -5.27 10.67 -1.45
CA VAL A 10 -4.96 10.26 -0.06
C VAL A 10 -4.86 11.47 0.86
N ASN A 11 -4.21 12.56 0.43
CA ASN A 11 -4.10 13.79 1.22
C ASN A 11 -5.46 14.43 1.52
N ILE A 12 -6.45 14.29 0.63
CA ILE A 12 -7.82 14.72 0.92
C ILE A 12 -8.41 13.87 2.06
N GLY A 13 -8.29 12.55 1.98
CA GLY A 13 -8.76 11.64 3.04
C GLY A 13 -8.07 11.91 4.39
N VAL A 14 -6.75 12.08 4.38
CA VAL A 14 -5.95 12.45 5.57
C VAL A 14 -6.47 13.73 6.21
N ARG A 15 -6.71 14.78 5.40
CA ARG A 15 -7.26 16.05 5.90
C ARG A 15 -8.64 15.84 6.54
N LEU A 16 -9.54 15.14 5.86
CA LEU A 16 -10.92 14.93 6.35
C LEU A 16 -10.97 14.14 7.65
N VAL A 17 -10.10 13.15 7.83
CA VAL A 17 -9.99 12.42 9.11
C VAL A 17 -9.43 13.34 10.20
N ARG A 18 -8.41 14.13 9.89
CA ARG A 18 -7.79 15.07 10.84
C ARG A 18 -8.69 16.23 11.27
N GLU A 19 -9.72 16.56 10.50
CA GLU A 19 -10.75 17.51 10.93
C GLU A 19 -11.56 16.99 12.12
N GLN A 20 -11.67 15.67 12.30
CA GLN A 20 -12.37 15.03 13.43
C GLN A 20 -11.40 14.49 14.49
N PHE A 21 -10.23 14.02 14.06
CA PHE A 21 -9.18 13.44 14.91
C PHE A 21 -7.83 14.11 14.58
N PRO A 22 -7.52 15.28 15.16
CA PRO A 22 -6.38 16.12 14.74
C PRO A 22 -5.02 15.41 14.70
N ASP A 23 -4.81 14.48 15.63
CA ASP A 23 -3.55 13.74 15.78
C ASP A 23 -3.54 12.43 14.97
N ALA A 24 -4.55 12.19 14.13
CA ALA A 24 -4.67 10.94 13.42
C ALA A 24 -3.48 10.68 12.48
N GLN A 25 -3.01 9.44 12.49
CA GLN A 25 -1.87 8.98 11.72
C GLN A 25 -2.30 7.84 10.78
N LEU A 26 -1.78 7.83 9.56
CA LEU A 26 -2.18 6.87 8.53
C LEU A 26 -1.52 5.50 8.77
N TYR A 27 -2.31 4.43 8.80
CA TYR A 27 -1.82 3.04 8.84
C TYR A 27 -1.71 2.44 7.45
N GLU A 28 -2.81 2.52 6.70
CA GLU A 28 -2.95 1.79 5.43
C GLU A 28 -3.85 2.57 4.46
N VAL A 29 -3.57 2.42 3.17
CA VAL A 29 -4.49 2.73 2.09
C VAL A 29 -4.69 1.50 1.22
N GLN A 30 -5.88 0.91 1.27
CA GLN A 30 -6.29 -0.14 0.35
C GLN A 30 -6.91 0.48 -0.90
N GLY A 31 -6.40 0.11 -2.06
CA GLY A 31 -6.90 0.53 -3.36
C GLY A 31 -7.43 -0.64 -4.18
N ALA A 32 -8.59 -0.47 -4.80
CA ALA A 32 -9.14 -1.38 -5.79
C ALA A 32 -9.77 -0.62 -6.97
N ALA A 33 -9.94 -1.31 -8.09
CA ALA A 33 -10.80 -0.83 -9.16
C ALA A 33 -12.29 -1.03 -8.80
N PRO A 34 -13.23 -0.33 -9.45
CA PRO A 34 -14.66 -0.59 -9.25
C PRO A 34 -15.00 -2.07 -9.46
N ASN A 35 -15.80 -2.63 -8.55
CA ASN A 35 -16.18 -4.05 -8.52
C ASN A 35 -15.00 -5.04 -8.35
N ASN A 36 -13.85 -4.58 -7.81
CA ASN A 36 -12.64 -5.39 -7.62
C ASN A 36 -12.14 -6.03 -8.92
N ALA A 37 -12.32 -5.35 -10.05
CA ALA A 37 -11.83 -5.81 -11.33
C ALA A 37 -10.29 -5.81 -11.35
N ALA A 38 -9.70 -6.82 -12.00
CA ALA A 38 -8.28 -6.81 -12.29
C ALA A 38 -7.96 -5.75 -13.35
N VAL A 39 -6.88 -4.99 -13.14
CA VAL A 39 -6.50 -3.85 -13.97
C VAL A 39 -5.05 -3.93 -14.43
N MET A 40 -4.74 -3.16 -15.47
CA MET A 40 -3.40 -3.07 -16.04
C MET A 40 -2.70 -1.76 -15.67
N ARG A 41 -3.43 -0.73 -15.26
CA ARG A 41 -2.87 0.59 -14.94
C ARG A 41 -3.35 1.06 -13.58
N VAL A 42 -2.44 1.70 -12.83
CA VAL A 42 -2.76 2.16 -11.48
C VAL A 42 -3.79 3.29 -11.46
N THR A 43 -3.94 4.01 -12.58
CA THR A 43 -4.99 5.02 -12.76
C THR A 43 -6.41 4.44 -12.74
N GLU A 44 -6.55 3.11 -12.84
CA GLU A 44 -7.84 2.41 -12.78
C GLU A 44 -8.22 2.03 -11.34
N ILE A 45 -7.27 2.15 -10.40
CA ILE A 45 -7.51 2.01 -8.96
C ILE A 45 -8.12 3.32 -8.43
N THR A 46 -9.45 3.35 -8.38
CA THR A 46 -10.21 4.57 -8.05
C THR A 46 -11.03 4.46 -6.77
N HIS A 47 -11.09 3.27 -6.16
CA HIS A 47 -11.72 3.07 -4.87
C HIS A 47 -10.64 2.95 -3.80
N LEU A 48 -10.53 3.94 -2.90
CA LEU A 48 -9.61 3.89 -1.77
C LEU A 48 -10.36 3.73 -0.46
N HIS A 49 -9.86 2.85 0.39
CA HIS A 49 -10.22 2.72 1.79
C HIS A 49 -8.99 3.01 2.64
N LEU A 50 -9.05 4.04 3.48
CA LEU A 50 -7.93 4.48 4.30
C LEU A 50 -8.20 4.13 5.75
N VAL A 51 -7.16 3.67 6.43
CA VAL A 51 -7.18 3.26 7.84
C VAL A 51 -6.22 4.16 8.62
N PHE A 52 -6.68 4.67 9.76
CA PHE A 52 -5.92 5.59 10.60
C PHE A 52 -5.90 5.15 12.05
N GLN A 53 -4.79 5.39 12.72
CA GLN A 53 -4.79 5.56 14.17
C GLN A 53 -5.50 6.86 14.48
N ALA A 54 -6.63 6.79 15.19
CA ALA A 54 -7.40 7.97 15.57
C ALA A 54 -7.02 8.48 16.97
N GLU A 55 -6.76 7.53 17.89
CA GLU A 55 -6.25 7.77 19.22
C GLU A 55 -5.13 6.77 19.49
N GLU A 56 -3.99 7.25 19.99
CA GLU A 56 -2.81 6.42 20.24
C GLU A 56 -3.17 5.18 21.07
N GLY A 57 -2.92 4.01 20.48
CA GLY A 57 -3.13 2.69 21.10
C GLY A 57 -4.58 2.29 21.39
N ARG A 58 -5.59 3.04 20.93
CA ARG A 58 -6.99 2.80 21.35
C ARG A 58 -8.01 2.74 20.22
N GLY A 59 -7.93 3.66 19.27
CA GLY A 59 -9.02 3.87 18.31
C GLY A 59 -8.56 3.88 16.86
N THR A 60 -9.42 3.38 15.97
CA THR A 60 -9.18 3.32 14.53
C THR A 60 -10.26 4.12 13.79
N ALA A 61 -9.84 4.99 12.88
CA ALA A 61 -10.75 5.70 11.98
C ALA A 61 -10.58 5.20 10.54
N PHE A 62 -11.69 5.19 9.83
CA PHE A 62 -11.78 4.74 8.45
C PHE A 62 -12.43 5.82 7.59
N ILE A 63 -11.98 5.96 6.36
CA ILE A 63 -12.66 6.78 5.36
C ILE A 63 -12.49 6.13 3.98
N THR A 64 -13.55 6.14 3.18
CA THR A 64 -13.56 5.52 1.85
C THR A 64 -13.97 6.53 0.81
N THR A 65 -13.35 6.47 -0.38
CA THR A 65 -13.79 7.28 -1.52
C THR A 65 -15.26 7.02 -1.83
N ALA A 66 -16.00 8.06 -2.15
CA ALA A 66 -17.40 8.01 -2.52
C ALA A 66 -17.59 8.58 -3.92
N GLY A 67 -18.37 7.91 -4.78
CA GLY A 67 -18.87 8.43 -6.06
C GLY A 67 -17.81 8.78 -7.11
N SER A 68 -17.01 9.81 -6.85
CA SER A 68 -16.00 10.39 -7.72
C SER A 68 -14.60 10.36 -7.10
N TRP A 69 -13.57 10.39 -7.93
CA TRP A 69 -12.19 10.43 -7.47
C TRP A 69 -11.89 11.71 -6.67
N GLY A 70 -11.43 11.55 -5.42
CA GLY A 70 -11.17 12.67 -4.49
C GLY A 70 -12.37 13.08 -3.64
N GLU A 71 -13.54 12.50 -3.85
CA GLU A 71 -14.68 12.61 -2.95
C GLU A 71 -14.66 11.45 -1.96
N PHE A 72 -14.99 11.72 -0.70
CA PHE A 72 -14.99 10.72 0.38
C PHE A 72 -16.33 10.71 1.09
N GLY A 73 -16.72 9.53 1.57
CA GLY A 73 -17.84 9.35 2.47
C GLY A 73 -17.55 9.88 3.89
N PRO A 74 -18.47 9.66 4.84
CA PRO A 74 -18.24 10.02 6.23
C PRO A 74 -17.11 9.19 6.86
N VAL A 75 -16.43 9.79 7.84
CA VAL A 75 -15.46 9.07 8.69
C VAL A 75 -16.21 8.11 9.60
N TYR A 76 -15.73 6.88 9.68
CA TYR A 76 -16.24 5.84 10.58
C TYR A 76 -15.18 5.55 11.66
N TYR A 77 -15.59 5.43 12.92
CA TYR A 77 -14.68 5.21 14.05
C TYR A 77 -15.04 3.95 14.82
N VAL A 78 -14.00 3.22 15.26
CA VAL A 78 -14.11 2.10 16.20
C VAL A 78 -13.13 2.29 17.35
N GLY A 79 -13.58 2.03 18.57
CA GLY A 79 -12.76 2.13 19.79
C GLY A 79 -11.83 0.93 20.00
N GLN A 80 -11.25 0.40 18.94
CA GLN A 80 -10.30 -0.71 18.97
C GLN A 80 -9.06 -0.36 18.16
N PRO A 81 -7.86 -0.79 18.60
CA PRO A 81 -6.63 -0.55 17.87
C PRO A 81 -6.53 -1.42 16.61
N TRP A 82 -5.86 -0.88 15.59
CA TRP A 82 -5.40 -1.64 14.44
C TRP A 82 -4.10 -2.38 14.79
N LEU A 83 -3.98 -3.66 14.43
CA LEU A 83 -2.92 -4.54 14.96
C LEU A 83 -1.89 -5.01 13.92
N GLU A 84 -2.11 -4.77 12.63
CA GLU A 84 -1.28 -5.37 11.57
C GLU A 84 -0.19 -4.45 11.03
N ASP A 85 -0.23 -3.16 11.35
CA ASP A 85 0.60 -2.14 10.72
C ASP A 85 1.27 -1.19 11.69
N VAL A 86 2.43 -0.72 11.27
CA VAL A 86 3.08 0.47 11.84
C VAL A 86 2.50 1.70 11.15
N VAL A 87 2.47 2.82 11.86
CA VAL A 87 2.09 4.12 11.29
C VAL A 87 3.03 4.46 10.13
N ILE A 88 2.45 4.80 8.98
CA ILE A 88 3.21 5.36 7.85
C ILE A 88 3.70 6.75 8.26
N PRO A 89 5.01 7.06 8.11
CA PRO A 89 5.54 8.40 8.34
C PRO A 89 5.08 9.36 7.24
N TRP A 90 3.81 9.77 7.29
CA TRP A 90 3.18 10.64 6.30
C TRP A 90 3.60 12.11 6.48
N PRO A 91 3.87 12.89 5.41
CA PRO A 91 3.72 12.53 3.99
C PRO A 91 4.87 11.69 3.43
N ILE A 92 4.58 10.91 2.39
CA ILE A 92 5.59 10.25 1.54
C ILE A 92 5.73 10.96 0.20
N ASP A 93 6.89 10.82 -0.43
CA ASP A 93 7.21 11.52 -1.70
C ASP A 93 6.88 10.71 -2.96
N MET A 94 6.71 9.39 -2.83
CA MET A 94 6.48 8.50 -3.97
C MET A 94 5.00 8.33 -4.26
N ASP A 95 4.56 8.66 -5.47
CA ASP A 95 3.19 8.42 -5.92
C ASP A 95 3.01 7.01 -6.50
N ALA A 96 1.78 6.50 -6.47
CA ALA A 96 1.45 5.16 -6.98
C ALA A 96 1.79 4.99 -8.47
N SER A 97 1.76 6.07 -9.26
CA SER A 97 2.21 6.08 -10.66
C SER A 97 3.69 5.75 -10.84
N GLU A 98 4.55 6.19 -9.91
CA GLU A 98 5.97 5.83 -9.90
C GLU A 98 6.14 4.36 -9.49
N ALA A 99 5.36 3.89 -8.52
CA ALA A 99 5.43 2.51 -8.05
C ALA A 99 4.98 1.52 -9.12
N ASP A 100 3.89 1.82 -9.82
CA ASP A 100 3.42 1.05 -10.98
C ASP A 100 4.48 1.02 -12.08
N LYS A 101 5.17 2.13 -12.35
CA LYS A 101 6.27 2.14 -13.33
C LYS A 101 7.41 1.19 -12.96
N LEU A 102 7.81 1.16 -11.68
CA LEU A 102 8.87 0.25 -11.21
C LEU A 102 8.41 -1.21 -11.27
N LEU A 103 7.20 -1.50 -10.78
CA LEU A 103 6.57 -2.81 -10.90
C LEU A 103 6.59 -3.30 -12.36
N ARG A 104 6.15 -2.44 -13.28
CA ARG A 104 6.00 -2.74 -14.72
C ARG A 104 7.33 -2.91 -15.45
N ALA A 105 8.46 -2.55 -14.85
CA ALA A 105 9.78 -2.87 -15.39
C ALA A 105 10.11 -4.36 -15.27
N GLU A 106 9.46 -5.06 -14.33
CA GLU A 106 9.73 -6.47 -14.01
C GLU A 106 8.50 -7.38 -14.19
N TYR A 107 7.29 -6.84 -14.00
CA TYR A 107 6.04 -7.60 -13.96
C TYR A 107 4.93 -6.94 -14.80
N HIS A 108 4.41 -7.68 -15.79
CA HIS A 108 3.44 -7.16 -16.76
C HIS A 108 2.00 -7.68 -16.61
N GLY A 109 1.74 -8.59 -15.66
CA GLY A 109 0.40 -9.15 -15.44
C GLY A 109 -0.59 -8.18 -14.77
N PRO A 110 -1.90 -8.47 -14.79
CA PRO A 110 -2.86 -7.62 -14.09
C PRO A 110 -2.75 -7.76 -12.56
N TYR A 111 -3.21 -6.75 -11.84
CA TYR A 111 -3.42 -6.80 -10.39
C TYR A 111 -4.85 -6.39 -10.05
N ASP A 112 -5.41 -6.95 -8.98
CA ASP A 112 -6.79 -6.66 -8.55
C ASP A 112 -6.85 -5.63 -7.41
N SER A 113 -5.73 -5.39 -6.74
CA SER A 113 -5.63 -4.47 -5.61
C SER A 113 -4.20 -3.97 -5.41
N MET A 114 -4.11 -2.82 -4.75
CA MET A 114 -2.86 -2.18 -4.35
C MET A 114 -3.00 -1.64 -2.93
N LEU A 115 -2.10 -2.04 -2.04
CA LEU A 115 -2.02 -1.51 -0.67
C LEU A 115 -0.86 -0.53 -0.58
N LEU A 116 -1.03 0.56 0.17
CA LEU A 116 0.07 1.34 0.70
C LEU A 116 0.06 1.16 2.23
N ARG A 117 1.06 0.46 2.78
CA ARG A 117 1.18 0.19 4.22
C ARG A 117 2.63 0.12 4.66
N HIS A 118 2.85 0.23 5.98
CA HIS A 118 4.13 -0.10 6.62
C HIS A 118 3.95 -1.37 7.46
N PRO A 119 4.27 -2.55 6.90
CA PRO A 119 4.04 -3.83 7.56
C PRO A 119 4.75 -3.94 8.91
N LEU A 120 4.07 -4.52 9.90
CA LEU A 120 4.70 -4.92 11.17
C LEU A 120 5.42 -6.28 11.00
N TYR A 121 6.53 -6.31 10.25
CA TYR A 121 7.30 -7.52 10.01
C TYR A 121 8.82 -7.27 10.08
N PRO A 122 9.63 -8.19 10.65
CA PRO A 122 11.09 -8.01 10.70
C PRO A 122 11.72 -7.85 9.31
N GLY A 123 12.40 -6.71 9.10
CA GLY A 123 13.10 -6.38 7.86
C GLY A 123 12.29 -5.50 6.90
N ASP A 124 11.01 -5.24 7.19
CA ASP A 124 10.15 -4.31 6.46
C ASP A 124 10.25 -2.91 7.11
N ASP A 125 11.38 -2.24 6.86
CA ASP A 125 11.78 -1.01 7.56
C ASP A 125 11.27 0.30 6.89
N GLU A 126 10.38 0.19 5.91
CA GLU A 126 9.81 1.32 5.18
C GLU A 126 8.34 1.05 4.78
N PRO A 127 7.60 2.08 4.34
CA PRO A 127 6.32 1.88 3.65
C PRO A 127 6.51 1.24 2.26
N TYR A 128 5.53 0.44 1.84
CA TYR A 128 5.53 -0.22 0.54
C TYR A 128 4.21 0.02 -0.18
N TYR A 129 4.30 0.17 -1.50
CA TYR A 129 3.20 -0.15 -2.40
C TYR A 129 3.22 -1.66 -2.67
N ILE A 130 2.16 -2.36 -2.28
CA ILE A 130 2.05 -3.81 -2.40
C ILE A 130 0.94 -4.11 -3.40
N PHE A 131 1.34 -4.67 -4.55
CA PHE A 131 0.43 -5.05 -5.63
C PHE A 131 0.05 -6.51 -5.48
N HIS A 132 -1.24 -6.81 -5.43
CA HIS A 132 -1.73 -8.18 -5.53
C HIS A 132 -1.89 -8.55 -7.00
N MET A 133 -0.86 -9.18 -7.56
CA MET A 133 -0.84 -9.65 -8.93
C MET A 133 -1.65 -10.93 -9.05
N VAL A 134 -2.56 -10.99 -10.03
CA VAL A 134 -3.54 -12.09 -10.16
C VAL A 134 -2.88 -13.47 -10.21
N ASP A 135 -1.76 -13.59 -10.92
CA ASP A 135 -1.13 -14.90 -11.18
C ASP A 135 0.04 -15.23 -10.25
N ILE A 136 0.65 -14.22 -9.61
CA ILE A 136 1.93 -14.37 -8.90
C ILE A 136 1.88 -13.90 -7.44
N GLY A 137 0.72 -13.45 -6.96
CA GLY A 137 0.53 -12.97 -5.60
C GLY A 137 1.17 -11.60 -5.38
N PHE A 138 1.69 -11.35 -4.18
CA PHE A 138 2.13 -10.03 -3.79
C PHE A 138 3.52 -9.65 -4.33
N VAL A 139 3.61 -8.43 -4.87
CA VAL A 139 4.87 -7.77 -5.26
C VAL A 139 4.96 -6.44 -4.51
N PHE A 140 6.09 -6.20 -3.86
CA PHE A 140 6.34 -5.04 -3.01
C PHE A 140 7.21 -4.05 -3.78
N VAL A 141 6.88 -2.76 -3.66
CA VAL A 141 7.68 -1.65 -4.18
C VAL A 141 7.96 -0.68 -3.03
N GLY A 142 9.22 -0.58 -2.60
CA GLY A 142 9.64 0.27 -1.49
C GLY A 142 9.50 1.75 -1.79
N VAL A 143 8.85 2.49 -0.89
CA VAL A 143 8.62 3.94 -1.05
C VAL A 143 9.92 4.73 -1.02
N ASN A 144 10.84 4.39 -0.10
CA ASN A 144 12.11 5.08 0.07
C ASN A 144 13.21 4.42 -0.77
N SER A 145 13.27 3.09 -0.77
CA SER A 145 14.32 2.34 -1.47
C SER A 145 14.11 2.24 -2.98
N LYS A 146 12.87 2.39 -3.46
CA LYS A 146 12.46 2.20 -4.85
C LYS A 146 12.76 0.80 -5.38
N LYS A 147 12.94 -0.18 -4.49
CA LYS A 147 13.24 -1.57 -4.86
C LYS A 147 11.94 -2.36 -5.03
N VAL A 148 11.93 -3.23 -6.03
CA VAL A 148 10.86 -4.21 -6.28
C VAL A 148 11.31 -5.56 -5.74
N PHE A 149 10.45 -6.27 -5.00
CA PHE A 149 10.75 -7.62 -4.54
C PHE A 149 9.49 -8.44 -4.23
N ARG A 150 9.66 -9.76 -4.09
CA ARG A 150 8.59 -10.71 -3.76
C ARG A 150 8.95 -11.47 -2.47
N PRO A 151 8.36 -11.15 -1.31
CA PRO A 151 8.76 -11.76 -0.04
C PRO A 151 8.82 -13.29 -0.06
N ALA A 152 7.83 -13.96 -0.67
CA ALA A 152 7.80 -15.42 -0.75
C ALA A 152 8.91 -16.00 -1.65
N GLN A 153 9.23 -15.34 -2.76
CA GLN A 153 10.27 -15.77 -3.67
C GLN A 153 11.66 -15.47 -3.09
N ASP A 154 11.87 -14.27 -2.57
CA ASP A 154 13.12 -13.84 -1.93
C ASP A 154 13.46 -14.72 -0.72
N LEU A 155 12.47 -15.11 0.08
CA LEU A 155 12.66 -16.05 1.18
C LEU A 155 13.08 -17.43 0.67
N ALA A 156 12.42 -17.93 -0.38
CA ALA A 156 12.78 -19.22 -0.98
C ALA A 156 14.21 -19.20 -1.56
N GLU A 157 14.62 -18.12 -2.20
CA GLU A 157 15.97 -17.93 -2.72
C GLU A 157 17.02 -17.83 -1.59
N LYS A 158 16.72 -17.11 -0.50
CA LYS A 158 17.60 -17.03 0.68
C LYS A 158 17.75 -18.37 1.42
N MET A 159 16.71 -19.21 1.39
CA MET A 159 16.71 -20.54 2.01
C MET A 159 17.31 -21.64 1.12
N ALA A 160 17.52 -21.36 -0.18
CA ALA A 160 18.20 -22.28 -1.08
C ALA A 160 19.71 -22.34 -0.72
N ILE A 161 20.15 -23.45 -0.13
CA ILE A 161 21.58 -23.68 0.19
C ILE A 161 22.40 -23.58 -1.11
N PRO A 162 23.45 -22.74 -1.19
CA PRO A 162 24.31 -22.72 -2.35
C PRO A 162 24.96 -24.09 -2.52
N THR A 163 24.61 -24.82 -3.58
CA THR A 163 25.24 -26.10 -3.88
C THR A 163 26.53 -25.85 -4.65
N SER A 164 27.56 -25.38 -3.96
CA SER A 164 28.94 -25.37 -4.44
C SER A 164 29.81 -25.75 -3.24
N VAL A 165 30.65 -26.79 -3.21
CA VAL A 165 31.48 -27.40 -4.24
C VAL A 165 31.77 -28.84 -3.76
N ALA A 166 31.63 -29.83 -4.63
CA ALA A 166 32.37 -31.08 -4.50
C ALA A 166 32.98 -31.43 -5.86
N LYS A 167 34.06 -30.72 -6.22
CA LYS A 167 35.05 -31.31 -7.12
C LYS A 167 35.75 -32.40 -6.32
N LYS A 168 35.49 -33.66 -6.66
CA LYS A 168 36.37 -34.77 -6.30
C LYS A 168 37.48 -34.83 -7.35
N ASP A 169 38.70 -34.62 -6.89
CA ASP A 169 39.91 -35.12 -7.54
C ASP A 169 39.96 -36.65 -7.48
#